data_AF-A0A550HMS2-F1
#
_entry.id   AF-A0A550HMS2-F1
#
_cell.length_a   1.000
_cell.length_b   1.000
_cell.length_c   1.000
_cell.angle_alpha   90.00
_cell.angle_beta   90.00
_cell.angle_gamma   90.00
#
_symmetry.space_group_name_H-M   'P 1'
#
loop_
_entity.id
_entity.type
_entity.pdbx_description
1 polymer ?
#
loop_
_entity_poly.entity_id
_entity_poly.type
_entity_poly.pdbx_seq_one_letter_code
_entity_poly.pdbx_strand_id
1 'polypeptide(L)'
;MSGRQPKARFSTRLPDGNFLSLAVWSGKSDPSAEVLTIQVRGLKDEIWETVGRLAVYRTSDGKYSMLPERSPVQTEKSESDQ
;
A
#
# COMPACT_ATOMS: atom_id res chain seq x y z
N MET A 1 4.54 4.33 -18.20
CA MET A 1 5.40 4.17 -17.01
C MET A 1 5.25 2.75 -16.48
N SER A 2 6.27 1.89 -16.65
CA SER A 2 6.28 0.56 -16.05
C SER A 2 6.41 0.71 -14.53
N GLY A 3 5.28 0.65 -13.82
CA GLY A 3 5.27 0.69 -12.36
C GLY A 3 6.11 -0.45 -11.79
N ARG A 4 6.86 -0.17 -10.71
CA ARG A 4 7.59 -1.19 -9.95
C ARG A 4 6.60 -2.29 -9.57
N GLN A 5 6.95 -3.56 -9.81
CA GLN A 5 6.13 -4.70 -9.39
C GLN A 5 6.49 -5.12 -7.95
N PRO A 6 5.54 -5.63 -7.16
CA PRO A 6 5.85 -6.17 -5.85
C PRO A 6 6.68 -7.46 -5.99
N LYS A 7 7.62 -7.67 -5.06
CA LYS A 7 8.36 -8.93 -4.87
C LYS A 7 7.42 -10.09 -4.54
N ALA A 8 6.39 -9.81 -3.76
CA ALA A 8 5.36 -10.77 -3.37
C ALA A 8 4.03 -10.04 -3.11
N ARG A 9 2.92 -10.74 -3.36
CA ARG A 9 1.59 -10.22 -3.09
C ARG A 9 0.68 -11.35 -2.62
N PHE A 10 -0.04 -11.09 -1.55
CA PHE A 10 -1.02 -11.99 -0.96
C PHE A 10 -2.30 -11.24 -0.66
N SER A 11 -3.42 -11.94 -0.70
CA SER A 11 -4.70 -11.36 -0.31
C SER A 11 -5.68 -12.42 0.15
N THR A 12 -6.56 -12.03 1.06
CA THR A 12 -7.66 -12.86 1.52
C THR A 12 -8.89 -12.01 1.84
N ARG A 13 -10.07 -12.63 1.74
CA ARG A 13 -11.32 -12.01 2.19
C ARG A 13 -11.46 -12.22 3.69
N LEU A 14 -11.87 -11.17 4.40
CA LEU A 14 -12.16 -11.20 5.83
C LEU A 14 -13.65 -11.56 6.06
N PRO A 15 -14.01 -12.12 7.23
CA PRO A 15 -15.39 -12.53 7.53
C PRO A 15 -16.40 -11.38 7.50
N ASP A 16 -15.96 -10.15 7.76
CA ASP A 16 -16.76 -8.92 7.71
C ASP A 16 -17.00 -8.42 6.26
N GLY A 17 -16.54 -9.16 5.26
CA GLY A 17 -16.65 -8.80 3.85
C GLY A 17 -15.52 -7.91 3.33
N ASN A 18 -14.65 -7.40 4.20
CA ASN A 18 -13.48 -6.63 3.80
C ASN A 18 -12.43 -7.50 3.10
N PHE A 19 -11.46 -6.85 2.47
CA PHE A 19 -10.35 -7.51 1.79
C PHE A 19 -9.02 -7.09 2.40
N LEU A 20 -8.27 -8.07 2.93
CA LEU A 20 -6.92 -7.88 3.44
C LEU A 20 -5.92 -8.17 2.33
N SER A 21 -4.95 -7.29 2.15
CA SER A 21 -3.85 -7.46 1.21
C SER A 21 -2.51 -7.17 1.86
N LEU A 22 -1.50 -7.96 1.50
CA LEU A 22 -0.09 -7.77 1.81
C LEU A 22 0.68 -7.67 0.49
N ALA A 23 1.54 -6.67 0.36
CA ALA A 23 2.52 -6.61 -0.73
C ALA A 23 3.91 -6.27 -0.18
N VAL A 24 4.92 -6.94 -0.72
CA VAL A 24 6.33 -6.71 -0.41
C VAL A 24 6.97 -6.02 -1.60
N TRP A 25 7.61 -4.89 -1.38
CA TRP A 25 8.28 -4.10 -2.40
C TRP A 25 9.76 -4.01 -2.06
N SER A 26 10.63 -3.95 -3.06
CA SER A 26 12.00 -3.50 -2.80
C SER A 26 11.99 -2.05 -2.26
N GLY A 27 12.90 -1.72 -1.36
CA GLY A 27 13.06 -0.35 -0.86
C GLY A 27 13.39 0.63 -1.99
N LYS A 28 12.91 1.88 -1.87
CA LYS A 28 13.19 2.92 -2.89
C LYS A 28 14.64 3.40 -2.77
N SER A 29 15.08 3.73 -1.56
CA SER A 29 16.43 4.25 -1.29
C SER A 29 17.47 3.14 -1.17
N ASP A 30 17.08 1.98 -0.65
CA ASP A 30 17.92 0.78 -0.53
C ASP A 30 17.20 -0.41 -1.17
N PRO A 31 17.68 -0.93 -2.32
CA PRO A 31 17.08 -2.08 -2.99
C PRO A 31 17.18 -3.40 -2.22
N SER A 32 18.14 -3.52 -1.28
CA SER A 32 18.31 -4.69 -0.41
C SER A 32 17.27 -4.73 0.71
N ALA A 33 16.73 -3.56 1.07
CA ALA A 33 15.63 -3.43 2.01
C ALA A 33 14.27 -3.70 1.36
N GLU A 34 13.25 -3.77 2.20
CA GLU A 34 11.88 -4.09 1.83
C GLU A 34 10.89 -3.09 2.42
N VAL A 35 9.81 -2.85 1.68
CA VAL A 35 8.63 -2.16 2.17
C VAL A 35 7.48 -3.16 2.17
N LEU A 36 6.92 -3.41 3.34
CA LEU A 36 5.75 -4.26 3.52
C LEU A 36 4.54 -3.33 3.63
N THR A 37 3.58 -3.48 2.73
CA THR A 37 2.32 -2.75 2.77
C THR A 37 1.19 -3.71 3.08
N ILE A 38 0.51 -3.50 4.20
CA ILE A 38 -0.70 -4.20 4.59
C ILE A 38 -1.86 -3.22 4.42
N GLN A 39 -2.91 -3.64 3.74
CA GLN A 39 -4.06 -2.79 3.47
C GLN A 39 -5.35 -3.59 3.64
N VAL A 40 -6.28 -3.04 4.41
CA VAL A 40 -7.66 -3.49 4.48
C VAL A 40 -8.49 -2.55 3.62
N ARG A 41 -9.22 -3.13 2.66
CA ARG A 41 -10.22 -2.41 1.88
C ARG A 41 -11.60 -2.85 2.29
N GLY A 42 -12.51 -1.91 2.43
CA GLY A 42 -13.93 -2.16 2.67
C GLY A 42 -14.78 -1.57 1.56
N LEU A 43 -15.96 -2.14 1.34
CA LEU A 43 -16.93 -1.63 0.39
C LEU A 43 -17.86 -0.65 1.12
N LYS A 44 -17.90 0.59 0.65
CA LYS A 44 -18.79 1.64 1.16
C LYS A 44 -19.42 2.34 -0.04
N ASP A 45 -20.75 2.42 -0.07
CA ASP A 45 -21.49 3.04 -1.18
C ASP A 45 -21.08 2.49 -2.57
N GLU A 46 -20.90 1.17 -2.68
CA GLU A 46 -20.41 0.45 -3.87
C GLU A 46 -18.95 0.79 -4.29
N ILE A 47 -18.21 1.54 -3.47
CA ILE A 47 -16.83 1.93 -3.70
C ILE A 47 -15.90 1.22 -2.71
N TRP A 48 -14.84 0.60 -3.23
CA TRP A 48 -13.81 0.01 -2.38
C TRP A 48 -12.86 1.10 -1.84
N GLU A 49 -12.94 1.36 -0.55
CA GLU A 49 -12.09 2.34 0.13
C GLU A 49 -11.01 1.65 0.95
N THR A 50 -9.92 2.36 1.25
CA THR A 50 -8.93 1.87 2.21
C THR A 50 -9.40 2.23 3.61
N VAL A 51 -9.79 1.23 4.40
CA VAL A 51 -10.25 1.44 5.78
C VAL A 51 -9.10 1.31 6.79
N GLY A 52 -7.99 0.68 6.38
CA GLY A 52 -6.78 0.61 7.18
C GLY A 52 -5.56 0.35 6.32
N ARG A 53 -4.43 0.95 6.69
CA ARG A 53 -3.16 0.75 6.00
C ARG A 53 -2.00 0.80 6.99
N LEU A 54 -1.12 -0.19 6.89
CA LEU A 54 0.16 -0.21 7.56
C LEU A 54 1.26 -0.32 6.51
N ALA A 55 2.27 0.53 6.61
CA ALA A 55 3.47 0.43 5.79
C ALA A 55 4.69 0.32 6.72
N VAL A 56 5.49 -0.71 6.52
CA VAL A 56 6.67 -1.00 7.34
C VAL A 56 7.88 -1.11 6.42
N TYR A 57 8.94 -0.40 6.78
CA TYR A 57 10.25 -0.58 6.16
C TYR A 57 11.04 -1.61 6.97
N ARG A 58 11.59 -2.60 6.27
CA ARG A 58 12.43 -3.67 6.82
C ARG A 58 13.79 -3.60 6.16
N THR A 59 14.84 -3.41 6.95
CA THR A 59 16.22 -3.48 6.46
C THR A 59 16.64 -4.92 6.22
N SER A 60 17.71 -5.12 5.45
CA SER A 60 18.28 -6.45 5.19
C SER A 60 18.84 -7.13 6.46
N ASP A 61 19.29 -6.34 7.46
CA ASP A 61 19.67 -6.83 8.79
C ASP A 61 18.47 -7.11 9.74
N GLY A 62 17.24 -6.95 9.24
CA GLY A 62 16.02 -7.36 9.96
C GLY A 62 15.46 -6.32 10.94
N LYS A 63 15.90 -5.06 10.89
CA LYS A 63 15.27 -3.97 11.66
C LYS A 63 14.00 -3.50 10.97
N TYR A 64 13.01 -3.12 11.79
CA TYR A 64 11.71 -2.65 11.32
C TYR A 64 11.47 -1.21 11.75
N SER A 65 10.86 -0.43 10.87
CA SER A 65 10.36 0.91 11.18
C SER A 65 9.03 1.16 10.49
N MET A 66 8.09 1.77 11.19
CA MET A 66 6.81 2.15 10.61
C MET A 66 7.00 3.37 9.71
N LEU A 67 6.46 3.31 8.50
CA LEU A 67 6.45 4.45 7.59
C LEU A 67 5.23 5.33 7.87
N PRO A 68 5.32 6.65 7.65
CA PRO A 68 4.19 7.54 7.78
C PRO A 68 2.99 7.09 6.95
N GLU A 69 1.79 7.31 7.48
CA GLU A 69 0.59 7.22 6.68
C GLU A 69 0.67 8.23 5.53
N ARG A 70 0.27 7.81 4.34
CA ARG A 70 0.14 8.76 3.23
C ARG A 70 -1.21 9.43 3.43
N SER A 71 -1.21 10.73 3.71
CA SER A 71 -2.42 11.53 3.61
C SER A 71 -3.06 11.27 2.25
N PRO A 72 -4.39 11.11 2.16
CA PRO A 72 -5.05 11.08 0.88
C PRO A 72 -4.83 12.45 0.23
N VAL A 73 -3.81 12.55 -0.63
CA VAL A 73 -3.70 13.68 -1.55
C VAL A 73 -4.92 13.55 -2.44
N GLN A 74 -5.88 14.45 -2.27
CA GLN A 74 -6.95 14.69 -3.23
C GLN A 74 -6.30 14.70 -4.60
N THR A 75 -6.64 13.72 -5.42
CA THR A 75 -6.32 13.76 -6.85
C THR A 75 -7.24 14.81 -7.43
N GLU A 76 -6.92 16.08 -7.22
CA GLU A 76 -7.39 17.15 -8.11
C GLU A 76 -6.75 16.83 -9.46
N LYS A 77 -7.57 16.24 -10.35
CA LYS A 77 -7.27 16.26 -11.77
C LYS A 77 -7.05 17.72 -12.14
N SER A 78 -5.80 18.09 -12.39
CA SER A 78 -5.49 19.28 -13.17
C SER A 78 -6.00 19.00 -14.58
N GLU A 79 -7.28 19.28 -14.81
CA GLU A 79 -7.87 19.44 -16.12
C GLU A 79 -7.35 20.79 -16.62
N SER A 80 -6.15 20.76 -17.21
CA SER A 80 -5.58 21.89 -17.95
C SER A 80 -6.06 21.76 -19.39
N ASP A 81 -7.27 22.27 -19.64
CA ASP A 81 -7.71 22.63 -20.99
C ASP A 81 -8.19 24.08 -20.93
N GLN A 82 -7.33 24.99 -21.42
CA GLN A 82 -7.69 26.20 -22.14
C GLN A 82 -6.46 26.76 -22.85
#